data_AF-A0A3C2DHW1-F1
#
_entry.id   AF-A0A3C2DHW1-F1
#
_cell.length_a   1.000
_cell.length_b   1.000
_cell.length_c   1.000
_cell.angle_alpha   90.00
_cell.angle_beta   90.00
_cell.angle_gamma   90.00
#
_symmetry.space_group_name_H-M   'P 1'
#
loop_
_entity.id
_entity.type
_entity.pdbx_description
1 polymer ?
#
loop_
_entity_poly.entity_id
_entity_poly.type
_entity_poly.pdbx_seq_one_letter_code
_entity_poly.pdbx_strand_id
1 'polypeptide(L)' 'ELDDEGLCCGAGGAYQLLQPDLAQAARDRKVASVHRAIRSESSVTLASANPGCMLHLSGDSSLVARG' A
#
# COMPACT_ATOMS: atom_id res chain seq x y z
N GLU A 1 6.18 0.17 13.51
CA GLU A 1 7.06 0.36 12.35
C GLU A 1 6.84 -0.68 11.27
N LEU A 2 6.83 -0.23 10.02
CA LEU A 2 6.82 -1.08 8.83
C LEU A 2 8.25 -1.50 8.51
N ASP A 3 8.46 -2.76 8.14
CA ASP A 3 9.81 -3.29 7.81
C ASP A 3 10.31 -2.88 6.42
N ASP A 4 9.52 -2.07 5.72
CA ASP A 4 9.75 -1.61 4.36
C ASP A 4 9.66 -0.06 4.24
N GLU A 5 10.02 0.62 5.32
CA GLU A 5 10.10 2.07 5.41
C GLU A 5 10.93 2.67 4.24
N GLY A 6 10.48 3.80 3.71
CA GLY A 6 11.12 4.47 2.57
C GLY A 6 10.79 3.87 1.20
N LEU A 7 10.19 2.68 1.13
CA LEU A 7 9.82 2.05 -0.15
C LEU A 7 8.42 2.47 -0.62
N CYS A 8 8.32 2.79 -1.92
CA CYS A 8 7.10 3.26 -2.60
C CYS A 8 5.97 2.22 -2.62
N CYS A 9 4.72 2.70 -2.66
CA CYS A 9 3.50 1.90 -2.74
C CYS A 9 3.17 1.39 -4.16
N GLY A 10 3.77 1.97 -5.21
CA GLY A 10 3.51 1.62 -6.62
C GLY A 10 2.55 2.56 -7.37
N ALA A 11 1.81 3.44 -6.69
CA ALA A 11 0.76 4.29 -7.27
C ALA A 11 1.23 5.51 -8.10
N GLY A 12 2.50 5.55 -8.52
CA GLY A 12 3.04 6.70 -9.24
C GLY A 12 2.46 6.76 -10.66
N GLY A 13 1.49 7.64 -10.93
CA GLY A 13 0.65 7.66 -12.14
C GLY A 13 1.28 7.12 -13.44
N ALA A 14 2.33 7.76 -13.97
CA ALA A 14 2.99 7.29 -15.20
C ALA A 14 3.69 5.93 -15.02
N TYR A 15 4.31 5.68 -13.86
CA TYR A 15 4.93 4.40 -13.53
C TYR A 15 3.87 3.29 -13.46
N GLN A 16 2.72 3.53 -12.84
CA GLN A 16 1.65 2.54 -12.75
C GLN A 16 1.08 2.17 -14.13
N LEU A 17 1.02 3.13 -15.05
CA LEU A 17 0.55 2.90 -16.43
C LEU A 17 1.58 2.19 -17.30
N LEU A 18 2.84 2.60 -17.21
CA LEU A 18 3.92 2.09 -18.07
C LEU A 18 4.53 0.78 -17.53
N GLN A 19 4.42 0.53 -16.23
CA GLN A 19 5.03 -0.61 -15.53
C GLN A 19 4.01 -1.29 -14.59
N PRO A 20 2.88 -1.79 -15.12
CA PRO A 20 1.78 -2.31 -14.30
C PRO A 20 2.21 -3.46 -13.39
N ASP A 21 3.02 -4.40 -13.89
CA ASP A 21 3.46 -5.57 -13.12
C ASP A 21 4.36 -5.17 -11.94
N LEU A 22 5.28 -4.23 -12.16
CA LEU A 22 6.17 -3.73 -11.10
C LEU A 22 5.41 -2.87 -10.08
N ALA A 23 4.42 -2.10 -10.53
CA ALA A 23 3.54 -1.35 -9.63
C ALA A 23 2.73 -2.29 -8.74
N GLN A 24 2.17 -3.36 -9.31
CA GLN A 24 1.44 -4.37 -8.55
C GLN A 24 2.34 -5.12 -7.57
N ALA A 25 3.55 -5.51 -7.98
CA ALA A 25 4.52 -6.14 -7.08
C ALA A 25 4.91 -5.21 -5.91
N ALA A 26 5.07 -3.91 -6.17
CA ALA A 26 5.34 -2.92 -5.12
C ALA A 26 4.17 -2.77 -4.13
N ARG A 27 2.93 -2.79 -4.64
CA ARG A 27 1.71 -2.80 -3.84
C ARG A 27 1.65 -4.00 -2.91
N ASP A 28 1.83 -5.20 -3.47
CA ASP A 28 1.69 -6.44 -2.73
C ASP A 28 2.75 -6.56 -1.64
N ARG A 29 3.98 -6.13 -1.93
CA ARG A 29 5.07 -6.00 -0.94
C ARG A 29 4.69 -5.05 0.20
N LYS A 30 4.11 -3.89 -0.10
CA LYS A 30 3.70 -2.90 0.91
C LYS A 30 2.57 -3.44 1.78
N VAL A 31 1.55 -4.03 1.17
CA VAL A 31 0.42 -4.68 1.87
C VAL A 31 0.94 -5.78 2.80
N ALA A 32 1.85 -6.63 2.34
CA ALA A 32 2.45 -7.67 3.17
C ALA A 32 3.24 -7.10 4.37
N SER A 33 3.97 -6.00 4.19
CA SER A 33 4.64 -5.28 5.29
C SER A 33 3.64 -4.79 6.34
N VAL A 34 2.52 -4.19 5.91
CA VAL A 34 1.45 -3.76 6.80
C VAL A 34 0.88 -4.95 7.58
N HIS A 35 0.54 -6.05 6.90
CA HIS A 35 0.02 -7.26 7.54
C HIS A 35 0.96 -7.84 8.61
N ARG A 36 2.27 -7.85 8.34
CA ARG A 36 3.26 -8.29 9.34
C ARG A 36 3.30 -7.37 10.56
N ALA A 37 3.18 -6.06 10.36
CA ALA A 37 3.23 -5.07 11.44
C ALA A 37 2.02 -5.15 12.38
N ILE A 38 0.82 -5.44 11.87
CA ILE A 38 -0.45 -5.31 12.60
C ILE A 38 -0.88 -6.56 13.38
N ARG A 39 -0.11 -7.66 13.31
CA ARG A 39 -0.22 -8.87 14.17
C ARG A 39 -1.65 -9.24 14.60
N SER A 40 -2.51 -9.58 13.64
CA SER A 40 -3.90 -10.07 13.82
C SER A 40 -4.98 -9.04 14.22
N GLU A 41 -4.71 -7.74 14.11
CA GLU A 41 -5.79 -6.73 14.15
C GLU A 41 -6.77 -6.92 12.98
N SER A 42 -8.07 -6.82 13.26
CA SER A 42 -9.14 -7.09 12.31
C SER A 42 -9.35 -5.96 11.28
N SER A 43 -8.85 -4.77 11.57
CA SER A 43 -8.93 -3.61 10.68
C SER A 43 -7.88 -2.59 11.07
N VAL A 44 -7.15 -2.07 10.10
CA VAL A 44 -6.14 -1.03 10.33
C VAL A 44 -6.35 0.15 9.39
N THR A 45 -6.19 1.34 9.96
CA THR A 45 -6.19 2.60 9.21
C THR A 45 -4.79 2.90 8.70
N LEU A 46 -4.65 3.04 7.38
CA LEU A 46 -3.42 3.50 6.73
C LEU A 46 -3.55 4.98 6.41
N ALA A 47 -2.73 5.82 7.03
CA ALA A 47 -2.65 7.24 6.71
C ALA A 47 -1.70 7.49 5.53
N SER A 48 -2.13 8.26 4.54
CA SER A 48 -1.30 8.63 3.39
C SER A 48 -1.65 10.03 2.88
N ALA A 49 -0.64 10.90 2.80
CA ALA A 49 -0.76 12.20 2.15
C ALA A 49 -0.86 12.10 0.61
N ASN A 50 -0.82 10.89 0.04
CA ASN A 50 -0.95 10.62 -1.39
C ASN A 50 -2.28 9.90 -1.69
N PRO A 51 -3.24 10.55 -2.38
CA PRO A 51 -4.51 9.92 -2.77
C PRO A 51 -4.38 8.72 -3.70
N GLY A 52 -3.36 8.71 -4.55
CA GLY A 52 -3.03 7.56 -5.38
C GLY A 52 -2.66 6.34 -4.53
N CYS A 53 -1.80 6.49 -3.51
CA CYS A 53 -1.51 5.38 -2.60
C CYS A 53 -2.75 4.94 -1.83
N MET A 54 -3.64 5.86 -1.43
CA MET A 54 -4.90 5.48 -0.79
C MET A 54 -5.73 4.56 -1.68
N LEU A 55 -6.03 5.00 -2.91
CA LEU A 55 -6.81 4.22 -3.87
C LEU A 55 -6.11 2.88 -4.22
N HIS A 56 -4.80 2.92 -4.43
CA HIS A 56 -4.02 1.76 -4.84
C HIS A 56 -3.97 0.68 -3.75
N LEU A 57 -3.85 1.07 -2.48
CA LEU A 57 -3.79 0.13 -1.35
C LEU A 57 -5.18 -0.33 -0.88
N SER A 58 -6.25 0.42 -1.17
CA SER A 58 -7.64 0.08 -0.77
C SER A 58 -8.21 -1.18 -1.42
N GLY A 59 -7.49 -1.81 -2.36
CA GLY A 59 -7.88 -3.11 -2.91
C GLY A 59 -7.79 -4.28 -1.92
N ASP A 60 -7.24 -4.07 -0.72
CA ASP A 60 -7.26 -5.05 0.36
C ASP A 60 -8.37 -4.71 1.36
N SER A 61 -9.30 -5.64 1.58
CA SER A 61 -10.46 -5.46 2.45
C SER A 61 -10.13 -5.28 3.94
N SER A 62 -8.94 -5.70 4.40
CA SER A 62 -8.53 -5.49 5.81
C SER A 62 -7.94 -4.09 6.06
N LEU A 63 -7.75 -3.31 4.99
CA LEU A 63 -7.05 -2.03 5.01
C LEU A 63 -8.02 -0.88 4.68
N VAL A 64 -8.08 0.10 5.57
CA VAL A 64 -8.82 1.34 5.32
C VAL A 64 -7.82 2.47 5.13
N ALA A 65 -7.56 2.86 3.87
CA ALA A 65 -6.67 3.97 3.58
C ALA A 65 -7.41 5.32 3.71
N ARG A 66 -6.80 6.27 4.44
CA ARG A 66 -7.34 7.61 4.71
C ARG A 66 -6.26 8.68 4.53
N GLY A 67 -6.73 9.90 4.27
CA GLY A 67 -5.90 11.10 4.14
C GLY A 67 -5.54 11.68 5.49
#